data_AF-C6ADJ6-F1
#
_entry.id   AF-C6ADJ6-F1
#
_cell.length_a   1.000
_cell.length_b   1.000
_cell.length_c   1.000
_cell.angle_alpha   90.00
_cell.angle_beta   90.00
_cell.angle_gamma   90.00
#
_symmetry.space_group_name_H-M   'P 1'
#
loop_
_entity.id
_entity.type
_entity.pdbx_description
1 polymer ?
#
loop_
_entity_poly.entity_id
_entity_poly.type
_entity_poly.pdbx_seq_one_letter_code
_entity_poly.pdbx_strand_id
1 'polypeptide(L)'
;MEKKYELTDETIEVDGKTLRRIRALRDLGDVKQGDLGGYIEKEDSLSHHGNCWIGGYAKVYDDAKVYENAHVYGYAEVYDNSRIYDKAEVFDEPCIYGHAEVYGDAYICGEPHIFDNAEVYGNAQVYEEPHIYDRARVYGNAQVYGDAHVYGHAKIYGEACVCWDDWIDDDKRISTREKNR
;
A
#
# COMPACT_ATOMS: atom_id res chain seq x y z
N MET A 1 16.20 -21.20 6.83
CA MET A 1 15.22 -20.36 7.54
C MET A 1 13.86 -21.03 7.40
N GLU A 2 13.02 -21.00 8.43
CA GLU A 2 11.68 -21.60 8.38
C GLU A 2 10.72 -20.72 7.56
N LYS A 3 9.94 -21.34 6.67
CA LYS A 3 8.98 -20.62 5.84
C LYS A 3 7.83 -20.06 6.68
N LYS A 4 7.37 -18.85 6.32
CA LYS A 4 6.26 -18.17 6.98
C LYS A 4 4.89 -18.60 6.44
N TYR A 5 4.83 -18.91 5.14
CA TYR A 5 3.61 -19.32 4.45
C TYR A 5 3.95 -20.30 3.33
N GLU A 6 2.92 -20.93 2.78
CA GLU A 6 2.93 -21.72 1.55
C GLU A 6 1.96 -21.13 0.51
N LEU A 7 2.21 -21.42 -0.77
CA LEU A 7 1.23 -21.21 -1.84
C LEU A 7 0.31 -22.43 -1.91
N THR A 8 -0.99 -22.20 -1.91
CA THR A 8 -1.99 -23.27 -2.05
C THR A 8 -2.31 -23.54 -3.52
N ASP A 9 -3.18 -24.53 -3.77
CA ASP A 9 -3.72 -24.84 -5.10
C ASP A 9 -4.89 -23.93 -5.51
N GLU A 10 -5.39 -23.08 -4.61
CA GLU A 10 -6.43 -22.11 -4.93
C GLU A 10 -5.84 -20.94 -5.71
N THR A 11 -6.38 -20.68 -6.90
CA THR A 11 -5.85 -19.68 -7.83
C THR A 11 -6.92 -18.74 -8.37
N ILE A 12 -6.49 -17.55 -8.78
CA ILE A 12 -7.28 -16.59 -9.55
C ILE A 12 -6.48 -16.10 -10.77
N GLU A 13 -7.17 -15.58 -11.78
CA GLU A 13 -6.57 -14.96 -12.95
C GLU A 13 -6.77 -13.45 -12.90
N VAL A 14 -5.68 -12.69 -12.99
CA VAL A 14 -5.65 -11.22 -12.99
C VAL A 14 -4.72 -10.77 -14.11
N ASP A 15 -5.20 -9.99 -15.08
CA ASP A 15 -4.40 -9.49 -16.20
C ASP A 15 -3.55 -10.56 -16.93
N GLY A 16 -4.09 -11.78 -17.06
CA GLY A 16 -3.41 -12.91 -17.69
C GLY A 16 -2.33 -13.57 -16.83
N LYS A 17 -2.29 -13.27 -15.52
CA LYS A 17 -1.39 -13.86 -14.52
C LYS A 17 -2.18 -14.75 -13.58
N THR A 18 -1.60 -15.88 -13.22
CA THR A 18 -2.14 -16.78 -12.21
C THR A 18 -1.58 -16.41 -10.84
N LEU A 19 -2.43 -15.93 -9.94
CA LEU A 19 -2.06 -15.70 -8.55
C LEU A 19 -2.54 -16.87 -7.69
N ARG A 20 -1.79 -17.18 -6.63
CA ARG A 20 -2.08 -18.28 -5.70
C ARG A 20 -2.38 -17.76 -4.31
N ARG A 21 -3.43 -18.32 -3.68
CA ARG A 21 -3.78 -18.01 -2.29
C ARG A 21 -2.67 -18.48 -1.36
N ILE A 22 -2.24 -17.64 -0.42
CA ILE A 22 -1.25 -18.00 0.59
C ILE A 22 -1.90 -18.63 1.82
N ARG A 23 -1.17 -19.49 2.53
CA ARG A 23 -1.56 -20.04 3.82
C ARG A 23 -0.44 -19.92 4.85
N ALA A 24 -0.76 -19.46 6.06
CA ALA A 24 0.20 -19.31 7.14
C ALA A 24 0.70 -20.68 7.62
N LEU A 25 2.03 -20.83 7.76
CA LEU A 25 2.65 -22.06 8.27
C LEU A 25 2.95 -22.00 9.77
N ARG A 26 2.82 -20.82 10.39
CA ARG A 26 3.05 -20.55 11.81
C ARG A 26 2.28 -19.30 12.23
N ASP A 27 2.17 -19.08 13.54
CA ASP A 27 1.54 -17.88 14.09
C ASP A 27 2.37 -16.61 13.83
N LEU A 28 1.70 -15.53 13.43
CA LEU A 28 2.26 -14.22 13.09
C LEU A 28 1.38 -13.13 13.68
N GLY A 29 1.56 -12.84 14.98
CA GLY A 29 0.69 -11.92 15.69
C GLY A 29 -0.75 -12.43 15.72
N ASP A 30 -1.65 -11.74 15.00
CA ASP A 30 -3.07 -12.08 14.91
C ASP A 30 -3.38 -13.16 13.87
N VAL A 31 -2.48 -13.41 12.91
CA VAL A 31 -2.61 -14.52 11.94
C VAL A 31 -2.16 -15.81 12.60
N LYS A 32 -2.99 -16.85 12.55
CA LYS A 32 -2.70 -18.17 13.12
C LYS A 32 -2.26 -19.17 12.06
N GLN A 33 -1.50 -20.17 12.49
CA GLN A 33 -1.12 -21.27 11.62
C GLN A 33 -2.36 -21.89 10.94
N GLY A 34 -2.31 -22.03 9.62
CA GLY A 34 -3.39 -22.55 8.80
C GLY A 34 -4.33 -21.49 8.23
N ASP A 35 -4.26 -20.24 8.69
CA ASP A 35 -5.08 -19.15 8.16
C ASP A 35 -4.73 -18.86 6.70
N LEU A 36 -5.77 -18.60 5.90
CA LEU A 36 -5.62 -18.19 4.51
C LEU A 36 -5.37 -16.68 4.44
N GLY A 37 -4.31 -16.27 3.75
CA GLY A 37 -4.00 -14.88 3.42
C GLY A 37 -4.52 -14.50 2.02
N GLY A 38 -4.07 -13.40 1.42
CA GLY A 38 -4.45 -13.00 0.07
C GLY A 38 -3.78 -13.83 -1.03
N TYR A 39 -3.67 -13.26 -2.24
CA TYR A 39 -3.14 -13.93 -3.42
C TYR A 39 -1.85 -13.27 -3.88
N ILE A 40 -0.84 -14.08 -4.19
CA ILE A 40 0.41 -13.61 -4.77
C ILE A 40 0.77 -14.36 -6.05
N GLU A 41 1.37 -13.67 -7.02
CA GLU A 41 1.86 -14.30 -8.26
C GLU A 41 3.15 -15.10 -8.00
N LYS A 42 4.11 -14.48 -7.33
CA LYS A 42 5.46 -15.04 -7.10
C LYS A 42 5.73 -15.16 -5.61
N GLU A 43 6.50 -16.18 -5.22
CA GLU A 43 6.86 -16.39 -3.82
C GLU A 43 7.74 -15.25 -3.26
N ASP A 44 8.42 -14.46 -4.09
CA ASP A 44 9.22 -13.32 -3.64
C ASP A 44 8.42 -12.02 -3.45
N SER A 45 7.12 -12.01 -3.80
CA SER A 45 6.22 -10.87 -3.56
C SER A 45 5.90 -10.66 -2.08
N LEU A 46 6.04 -11.69 -1.23
CA LEU A 46 5.86 -11.60 0.22
C LEU A 46 7.08 -12.15 0.95
N SER A 47 7.75 -11.32 1.74
CA SER A 47 8.95 -11.78 2.45
C SER A 47 8.62 -12.86 3.49
N HIS A 48 9.46 -13.89 3.60
CA HIS A 48 9.44 -14.81 4.74
C HIS A 48 10.07 -14.22 6.02
N HIS A 49 10.74 -13.07 5.93
CA HIS A 49 11.28 -12.32 7.07
C HIS A 49 10.26 -11.31 7.61
N GLY A 50 10.42 -10.97 8.90
CA GLY A 50 9.53 -10.05 9.59
C GLY A 50 8.09 -10.58 9.71
N ASN A 51 7.18 -9.70 10.13
CA ASN A 51 5.78 -10.03 10.38
C ASN A 51 4.85 -9.65 9.23
N CYS A 52 5.37 -9.22 8.08
CA CYS A 52 4.53 -8.77 6.98
C CYS A 52 3.53 -9.84 6.52
N TRP A 53 2.34 -9.42 6.11
CA TRP A 53 1.29 -10.33 5.70
C TRP A 53 0.41 -9.73 4.62
N ILE A 54 -0.06 -10.58 3.72
CA ILE A 54 -1.11 -10.24 2.76
C ILE A 54 -2.32 -11.06 3.17
N GLY A 55 -3.43 -10.43 3.55
CA GLY A 55 -4.65 -11.08 4.00
C GLY A 55 -5.88 -10.67 3.19
N GLY A 56 -7.05 -11.21 3.58
CA GLY A 56 -8.30 -10.92 2.88
C GLY A 56 -8.31 -11.44 1.44
N TYR A 57 -8.73 -10.60 0.50
CA TYR A 57 -8.70 -10.83 -0.96
C TYR A 57 -7.65 -9.97 -1.66
N ALA A 58 -6.70 -9.41 -0.91
CA ALA A 58 -5.64 -8.57 -1.46
C ALA A 58 -4.82 -9.36 -2.49
N LYS A 59 -4.41 -8.66 -3.55
CA LYS A 59 -3.71 -9.23 -4.70
C LYS A 59 -2.38 -8.53 -4.86
N VAL A 60 -1.29 -9.30 -4.86
CA VAL A 60 0.06 -8.78 -5.09
C VAL A 60 0.73 -9.53 -6.25
N TYR A 61 1.06 -8.81 -7.31
CA TYR A 61 1.55 -9.42 -8.56
C TYR A 61 2.59 -8.55 -9.26
N ASP A 62 3.09 -9.02 -10.42
CA ASP A 62 4.27 -8.47 -11.10
C ASP A 62 5.52 -8.53 -10.20
N ASP A 63 6.27 -7.44 -10.11
CA ASP A 63 7.49 -7.33 -9.31
C ASP A 63 7.24 -6.61 -7.96
N ALA A 64 5.96 -6.45 -7.58
CA ALA A 64 5.56 -5.82 -6.33
C ALA A 64 5.99 -6.63 -5.11
N LYS A 65 6.38 -5.93 -4.03
CA LYS A 65 6.94 -6.55 -2.82
C LYS A 65 6.32 -6.03 -1.53
N VAL A 66 5.96 -6.96 -0.65
CA VAL A 66 5.52 -6.71 0.72
C VAL A 66 6.50 -7.35 1.70
N TYR A 67 7.15 -6.56 2.54
CA TYR A 67 8.22 -7.05 3.41
C TYR A 67 8.27 -6.34 4.78
N GLU A 68 9.20 -6.75 5.64
CA GLU A 68 9.33 -6.29 7.03
C GLU A 68 8.09 -6.56 7.89
N ASN A 69 7.38 -5.54 8.35
CA ASN A 69 6.18 -5.67 9.19
C ASN A 69 4.96 -4.98 8.55
N ALA A 70 5.00 -4.71 7.24
CA ALA A 70 3.86 -4.15 6.54
C ALA A 70 2.73 -5.16 6.39
N HIS A 71 1.49 -4.70 6.45
CA HIS A 71 0.35 -5.56 6.17
C HIS A 71 -0.56 -4.98 5.09
N VAL A 72 -1.05 -5.89 4.23
CA VAL A 72 -1.94 -5.59 3.11
C VAL A 72 -3.17 -6.47 3.24
N TYR A 73 -4.37 -5.88 3.32
CA TYR A 73 -5.63 -6.59 3.57
C TYR A 73 -6.76 -6.09 2.67
N GLY A 74 -7.99 -6.61 2.87
CA GLY A 74 -9.17 -6.19 2.12
C GLY A 74 -9.15 -6.74 0.69
N TYR A 75 -9.48 -5.89 -0.27
CA TYR A 75 -9.41 -6.12 -1.71
C TYR A 75 -8.26 -5.34 -2.38
N ALA A 76 -7.31 -4.82 -1.60
CA ALA A 76 -6.15 -4.07 -2.08
C ALA A 76 -5.44 -4.74 -3.27
N GLU A 77 -5.04 -3.94 -4.26
CA GLU A 77 -4.26 -4.38 -5.41
C GLU A 77 -2.89 -3.69 -5.43
N VAL A 78 -1.83 -4.49 -5.43
CA VAL A 78 -0.44 -4.00 -5.38
C VAL A 78 0.36 -4.66 -6.49
N TYR A 79 0.81 -3.90 -7.48
CA TYR A 79 1.39 -4.45 -8.70
C TYR A 79 2.49 -3.58 -9.31
N ASP A 80 2.94 -3.93 -10.52
CA ASP A 80 4.14 -3.41 -11.18
C ASP A 80 5.42 -3.59 -10.33
N ASN A 81 6.13 -2.50 -10.00
CA ASN A 81 7.38 -2.48 -9.24
C ASN A 81 7.20 -1.85 -7.84
N SER A 82 5.96 -1.77 -7.35
CA SER A 82 5.62 -1.11 -6.10
C SER A 82 6.17 -1.83 -4.87
N ARG A 83 6.35 -1.10 -3.76
CA ARG A 83 6.91 -1.65 -2.51
C ARG A 83 6.12 -1.19 -1.30
N ILE A 84 5.79 -2.14 -0.42
CA ILE A 84 5.13 -1.87 0.86
C ILE A 84 5.97 -2.50 1.97
N TYR A 85 6.46 -1.70 2.91
CA TYR A 85 7.42 -2.14 3.92
C TYR A 85 7.36 -1.32 5.22
N ASP A 86 8.35 -1.50 6.09
CA ASP A 86 8.37 -1.05 7.49
C ASP A 86 7.16 -1.57 8.27
N LYS A 87 6.20 -0.71 8.61
CA LYS A 87 4.96 -1.01 9.35
C LYS A 87 3.75 -0.40 8.65
N ALA A 88 3.85 -0.19 7.34
CA ALA A 88 2.74 0.35 6.57
C ALA A 88 1.51 -0.58 6.67
N GLU A 89 0.34 0.01 6.84
CA GLU A 89 -0.95 -0.67 6.87
C GLU A 89 -1.78 -0.24 5.67
N VAL A 90 -2.16 -1.20 4.83
CA VAL A 90 -2.90 -0.97 3.57
C VAL A 90 -4.10 -1.90 3.57
N PHE A 91 -5.33 -1.37 3.58
CA PHE A 91 -6.54 -2.19 3.65
C PHE A 91 -7.73 -1.53 2.94
N ASP A 92 -8.87 -2.23 2.88
CA ASP A 92 -10.02 -1.94 2.01
C ASP A 92 -9.68 -2.16 0.52
N GLU A 93 -9.84 -1.19 -0.37
CA GLU A 93 -9.72 -1.36 -1.84
C GLU A 93 -8.67 -0.46 -2.53
N PRO A 94 -7.49 -0.17 -1.94
CA PRO A 94 -6.48 0.69 -2.55
C PRO A 94 -5.81 0.03 -3.76
N CYS A 95 -5.42 0.85 -4.73
CA CYS A 95 -4.60 0.42 -5.88
C CYS A 95 -3.23 1.09 -5.83
N ILE A 96 -2.16 0.30 -5.65
CA ILE A 96 -0.78 0.77 -5.52
C ILE A 96 0.08 0.15 -6.64
N TYR A 97 0.63 0.96 -7.54
CA TYR A 97 1.29 0.47 -8.76
C TYR A 97 2.39 1.39 -9.30
N GLY A 98 2.91 1.10 -10.50
CA GLY A 98 4.12 1.73 -11.02
C GLY A 98 5.37 1.40 -10.19
N HIS A 99 6.09 2.43 -9.74
CA HIS A 99 7.22 2.39 -8.82
C HIS A 99 6.87 3.01 -7.45
N ALA A 100 5.58 3.03 -7.07
CA ALA A 100 5.14 3.63 -5.81
C ALA A 100 5.70 2.90 -4.58
N GLU A 101 6.02 3.67 -3.53
CA GLU A 101 6.50 3.13 -2.26
C GLU A 101 5.62 3.60 -1.09
N VAL A 102 5.19 2.65 -0.25
CA VAL A 102 4.47 2.90 1.00
C VAL A 102 5.22 2.30 2.18
N TYR A 103 5.65 3.13 3.13
CA TYR A 103 6.57 2.71 4.20
C TYR A 103 6.45 3.56 5.48
N GLY A 104 7.33 3.37 6.46
CA GLY A 104 7.15 3.93 7.80
C GLY A 104 5.94 3.33 8.55
N ASP A 105 5.20 4.18 9.25
CA ASP A 105 3.94 3.88 9.94
C ASP A 105 2.73 4.41 9.12
N ALA A 106 2.84 4.45 7.78
CA ALA A 106 1.81 4.99 6.90
C ALA A 106 0.53 4.13 6.91
N TYR A 107 -0.62 4.79 6.78
CA TYR A 107 -1.94 4.16 6.85
C TYR A 107 -2.79 4.52 5.63
N ILE A 108 -3.15 3.50 4.85
CA ILE A 108 -3.85 3.63 3.57
C ILE A 108 -5.16 2.85 3.63
N CYS A 109 -6.31 3.49 3.39
CA CYS A 109 -7.63 2.84 3.42
C CYS A 109 -8.67 3.45 2.46
N GLY A 110 -9.80 2.79 2.23
CA GLY A 110 -10.74 3.19 1.18
C GLY A 110 -10.26 2.76 -0.22
N GLU A 111 -10.37 3.64 -1.21
CA GLU A 111 -10.05 3.41 -2.63
C GLU A 111 -8.94 4.36 -3.17
N PRO A 112 -7.83 4.63 -2.45
CA PRO A 112 -6.79 5.52 -2.95
C PRO A 112 -6.00 4.87 -4.09
N HIS A 113 -5.61 5.69 -5.06
CA HIS A 113 -4.73 5.32 -6.16
C HIS A 113 -3.34 5.95 -5.96
N ILE A 114 -2.32 5.12 -5.73
CA ILE A 114 -0.94 5.56 -5.49
C ILE A 114 -0.02 4.94 -6.56
N PHE A 115 0.53 5.76 -7.45
CA PHE A 115 1.23 5.23 -8.63
C PHE A 115 2.40 6.09 -9.13
N ASP A 116 2.96 5.74 -10.28
CA ASP A 116 4.21 6.26 -10.82
C ASP A 116 5.36 6.13 -9.82
N ASN A 117 6.00 7.22 -9.36
CA ASN A 117 7.08 7.20 -8.37
C ASN A 117 6.64 7.92 -7.08
N ALA A 118 5.34 7.85 -6.74
CA ALA A 118 4.81 8.42 -5.52
C ALA A 118 5.37 7.71 -4.28
N GLU A 119 5.59 8.47 -3.21
CA GLU A 119 6.03 7.94 -1.91
C GLU A 119 5.06 8.37 -0.80
N VAL A 120 4.54 7.42 -0.03
CA VAL A 120 3.72 7.69 1.16
C VAL A 120 4.37 7.06 2.39
N TYR A 121 4.78 7.87 3.37
CA TYR A 121 5.59 7.39 4.48
C TYR A 121 5.46 8.18 5.78
N GLY A 122 6.23 7.83 6.81
CA GLY A 122 6.07 8.44 8.14
C GLY A 122 4.76 7.98 8.79
N ASN A 123 4.00 8.87 9.43
CA ASN A 123 2.66 8.58 9.96
C ASN A 123 1.55 9.11 9.03
N ALA A 124 1.82 9.21 7.71
CA ALA A 124 0.87 9.74 6.75
C ALA A 124 -0.40 8.88 6.71
N GLN A 125 -1.55 9.55 6.59
CA GLN A 125 -2.85 8.89 6.44
C GLN A 125 -3.44 9.26 5.09
N VAL A 126 -3.76 8.26 4.28
CA VAL A 126 -4.39 8.41 2.98
C VAL A 126 -5.67 7.59 2.98
N TYR A 127 -6.82 8.24 2.79
CA TYR A 127 -8.10 7.55 2.91
C TYR A 127 -9.19 8.11 1.98
N GLU A 128 -10.30 7.39 1.78
CA GLU A 128 -11.32 7.69 0.74
C GLU A 128 -10.77 7.45 -0.68
N GLU A 129 -10.90 8.38 -1.64
CA GLU A 129 -10.59 8.15 -3.07
C GLU A 129 -9.45 9.02 -3.68
N PRO A 130 -8.36 9.36 -2.94
CA PRO A 130 -7.36 10.29 -3.46
C PRO A 130 -6.43 9.64 -4.49
N HIS A 131 -5.90 10.47 -5.39
CA HIS A 131 -4.92 10.11 -6.41
C HIS A 131 -3.55 10.74 -6.10
N ILE A 132 -2.52 9.92 -5.87
CA ILE A 132 -1.15 10.35 -5.56
C ILE A 132 -0.19 9.75 -6.60
N TYR A 133 0.46 10.58 -7.40
CA TYR A 133 1.22 10.11 -8.56
C TYR A 133 2.42 11.00 -8.95
N ASP A 134 3.02 10.75 -10.12
CA ASP A 134 4.30 11.29 -10.57
C ASP A 134 5.46 11.05 -9.60
N ARG A 135 5.88 12.06 -8.84
CA ARG A 135 6.95 12.03 -7.82
C ARG A 135 6.48 12.71 -6.53
N ALA A 136 5.16 12.72 -6.30
CA ALA A 136 4.56 13.27 -5.11
C ALA A 136 5.02 12.53 -3.85
N ARG A 137 5.13 13.27 -2.74
CA ARG A 137 5.51 12.72 -1.44
C ARG A 137 4.54 13.15 -0.36
N VAL A 138 3.96 12.19 0.34
CA VAL A 138 3.08 12.42 1.49
C VAL A 138 3.72 11.80 2.73
N TYR A 139 4.05 12.61 3.73
CA TYR A 139 4.80 12.14 4.89
C TYR A 139 4.55 12.91 6.18
N GLY A 140 5.25 12.58 7.28
CA GLY A 140 4.97 13.18 8.58
C GLY A 140 3.62 12.72 9.11
N ASN A 141 2.80 13.62 9.64
CA ASN A 141 1.43 13.33 10.10
C ASN A 141 0.39 13.86 9.10
N ALA A 142 0.77 13.98 7.81
CA ALA A 142 -0.10 14.53 6.78
C ALA A 142 -1.32 13.64 6.53
N GLN A 143 -2.44 14.26 6.19
CA GLN A 143 -3.68 13.60 5.81
C GLN A 143 -4.06 14.00 4.38
N VAL A 144 -4.32 13.01 3.53
CA VAL A 144 -4.81 13.20 2.16
C VAL A 144 -6.07 12.35 1.98
N TYR A 145 -7.19 12.97 1.64
CA TYR A 145 -8.47 12.26 1.55
C TYR A 145 -9.47 12.91 0.60
N GLY A 146 -10.67 12.35 0.47
CA GLY A 146 -11.64 12.71 -0.58
C GLY A 146 -11.07 12.48 -1.98
N ASP A 147 -11.56 13.25 -2.94
CA ASP A 147 -11.17 13.17 -4.36
C ASP A 147 -9.87 13.93 -4.71
N ALA A 148 -8.96 14.07 -3.73
CA ALA A 148 -7.79 14.93 -3.86
C ALA A 148 -6.77 14.37 -4.87
N HIS A 149 -6.12 15.27 -5.62
CA HIS A 149 -5.07 14.94 -6.58
C HIS A 149 -3.74 15.56 -6.14
N VAL A 150 -2.75 14.73 -5.82
CA VAL A 150 -1.40 15.15 -5.44
C VAL A 150 -0.39 14.60 -6.43
N TYR A 151 0.27 15.48 -7.20
CA TYR A 151 1.07 15.08 -8.35
C TYR A 151 2.29 15.98 -8.60
N GLY A 152 3.01 15.74 -9.70
CA GLY A 152 4.29 16.36 -10.00
C GLY A 152 5.35 16.08 -8.92
N HIS A 153 5.90 17.14 -8.34
CA HIS A 153 6.91 17.09 -7.28
C HIS A 153 6.39 17.55 -5.91
N ALA A 154 5.05 17.55 -5.72
CA ALA A 154 4.41 18.04 -4.51
C ALA A 154 4.90 17.31 -3.25
N LYS A 155 5.00 18.04 -2.14
CA LYS A 155 5.37 17.50 -0.83
C LYS A 155 4.33 17.91 0.21
N ILE A 156 3.58 16.93 0.71
CA ILE A 156 2.60 17.10 1.78
C ILE A 156 3.20 16.53 3.06
N TYR A 157 3.36 17.34 4.10
CA TYR A 157 4.02 16.90 5.33
C TYR A 157 3.55 17.61 6.59
N GLY A 158 4.15 17.26 7.73
CA GLY A 158 3.80 17.88 9.01
C GLY A 158 2.36 17.53 9.38
N GLU A 159 1.55 18.53 9.70
CA GLU A 159 0.12 18.38 10.08
C GLU A 159 -0.81 18.86 8.95
N ALA A 160 -0.35 18.75 7.69
CA ALA A 160 -1.12 19.17 6.52
C ALA A 160 -2.36 18.29 6.31
N CYS A 161 -3.44 18.91 5.82
CA CYS A 161 -4.65 18.22 5.40
C CYS A 161 -4.98 18.65 3.97
N VAL A 162 -4.98 17.72 3.01
CA VAL A 162 -5.41 17.93 1.62
C VAL A 162 -6.69 17.12 1.43
N CYS A 163 -7.75 17.74 0.91
CA CYS A 163 -9.02 17.04 0.77
C CYS A 163 -9.93 17.60 -0.33
N TRP A 164 -10.99 16.86 -0.65
CA TRP A 164 -11.97 17.23 -1.69
C TRP A 164 -11.31 17.35 -3.06
N ASP A 165 -11.82 18.23 -3.93
CA ASP A 165 -11.28 18.53 -5.26
C ASP A 165 -9.97 19.35 -5.22
N ASP A 166 -9.08 19.12 -4.25
CA ASP A 166 -7.77 19.77 -4.18
C ASP A 166 -6.83 19.22 -5.26
N TRP A 167 -6.28 20.11 -6.10
CA TRP A 167 -5.26 19.79 -7.10
C TRP A 167 -3.93 20.39 -6.68
N ILE A 168 -3.05 19.55 -6.13
CA ILE A 168 -1.73 19.95 -5.63
C ILE A 168 -0.63 19.48 -6.56
N ASP A 169 0.06 20.45 -7.16
CA ASP A 169 1.12 20.23 -8.14
C ASP A 169 2.35 21.11 -7.92
N ASP A 170 3.36 20.93 -8.79
CA ASP A 170 4.39 21.93 -9.10
C ASP A 170 5.23 22.42 -7.91
N ASP A 171 6.09 21.55 -7.37
CA ASP A 171 7.01 21.80 -6.24
C ASP A 171 6.37 22.36 -4.95
N LYS A 172 5.02 22.41 -4.87
CA LYS A 172 4.30 22.90 -3.68
C LYS A 172 4.67 22.08 -2.45
N ARG A 173 4.88 22.80 -1.35
CA ARG A 173 5.18 22.26 -0.03
C ARG A 173 4.07 22.66 0.92
N ILE A 174 3.24 21.71 1.30
CA ILE A 174 2.14 21.94 2.25
C ILE A 174 2.52 21.25 3.55
N SER A 175 2.72 22.04 4.62
CA SER A 175 3.24 21.53 5.90
C SER A 175 2.34 21.77 7.12
N THR A 176 1.30 22.57 6.92
CA THR A 176 0.36 23.00 7.95
C THR A 176 -1.06 22.82 7.42
N ARG A 177 -2.07 22.91 8.29
CA ARG A 177 -3.48 22.96 7.89
C ARG A 177 -3.78 24.23 7.09
N GLU A 178 -3.33 24.27 5.84
CA GLU A 178 -3.81 25.19 4.84
C GLU A 178 -5.05 24.55 4.24
N LYS A 179 -6.24 25.04 4.65
CA LYS A 179 -7.45 24.75 3.89
C LYS A 179 -7.31 25.51 2.58
N ASN A 180 -6.88 24.83 1.53
CA ASN A 180 -7.17 25.30 0.18
C ASN A 180 -8.70 25.36 0.07
N ARG A 181 -9.19 26.49 -0.43
CA ARG A 181 -10.61 26.86 -0.52
C ARG A 181 -10.91 27.33 -1.92
#